data_AF-A0A7V8ZQN7-F1
#
_entry.id   AF-A0A7V8ZQN7-F1
#
_cell.length_a   1.000
_cell.length_b   1.000
_cell.length_c   1.000
_cell.angle_alpha   90.00
_cell.angle_beta   90.00
_cell.angle_gamma   90.00
#
_symmetry.space_group_name_H-M   'P 1'
#
loop_
_entity.id
_entity.type
_entity.pdbx_description
1 polymer ?
#
loop_
_entity_poly.entity_id
_entity_poly.type
_entity_poly.pdbx_seq_one_letter_code
_entity_poly.pdbx_strand_id
1 'polypeptide(L)' 'MKNVTVSIPEEIYRRARVKAAADNTSVSKVVSQFLENYGAEEERIAAARAQMETLFRKVKRFGVGKKIPRQEIHVRRRVR' A
#
# COMPACT_ATOMS: atom_id res chain seq x y z
N MET A 1 -8.48 26.86 0.14
CA MET A 1 -8.27 26.05 1.35
C MET A 1 -9.46 26.20 2.27
N LYS A 2 -9.86 25.14 2.99
CA LYS A 2 -10.91 25.18 4.01
C LYS A 2 -10.24 25.03 5.37
N ASN A 3 -10.72 25.77 6.37
CA ASN A 3 -10.19 25.71 7.74
C ASN A 3 -11.11 24.85 8.60
N VAL A 4 -10.52 23.99 9.42
CA VAL A 4 -11.25 23.15 10.39
C VAL A 4 -10.67 23.44 11.77
N THR A 5 -11.55 23.78 12.72
CA THR A 5 -11.19 23.93 14.13
C THR A 5 -11.53 22.64 14.85
N VAL A 6 -10.54 22.05 15.54
CA VAL A 6 -10.70 20.80 16.27
C VAL A 6 -10.26 21.02 17.71
N SER A 7 -11.15 20.72 18.66
CA SER A 7 -10.82 20.71 20.08
C SER A 7 -10.19 19.36 20.43
N ILE A 8 -8.98 19.39 20.96
CA ILE A 8 -8.25 18.20 21.42
C ILE A 8 -7.78 18.40 22.86
N PRO A 9 -7.65 17.32 23.65
CA PRO A 9 -7.05 17.39 24.97
C PRO A 9 -5.63 17.99 24.91
N GLU A 10 -5.29 18.85 25.88
CA GLU A 10 -4.01 19.57 25.91
C GLU A 10 -2.81 18.61 25.89
N GLU A 11 -2.91 17.46 26.55
CA GLU A 11 -1.84 16.48 26.60
C GLU A 11 -1.59 15.78 25.26
N ILE A 12 -2.61 15.71 24.41
CA ILE A 12 -2.45 15.22 23.04
C ILE A 12 -1.77 16.30 22.20
N TYR A 13 -2.22 17.56 22.32
CA TYR A 13 -1.62 18.67 21.60
C TYR A 13 -0.13 18.83 21.93
N ARG A 14 0.23 18.78 23.22
CA ARG A 14 1.62 18.90 23.68
C ARG A 14 2.52 17.81 23.11
N ARG A 15 2.08 16.54 23.18
CA ARG A 15 2.83 15.41 22.62
C ARG A 15 2.97 15.52 21.09
N ALA A 16 1.89 15.88 20.40
CA ALA A 16 1.91 16.08 18.96
C ALA A 16 2.88 17.20 18.55
N ARG A 17 2.90 18.31 19.31
CA ARG A 17 3.79 19.45 19.04
C ARG A 17 5.27 19.09 19.24
N VAL A 18 5.61 18.37 20.31
CA VAL A 18 6.98 17.90 20.55
C VAL A 18 7.45 16.98 19.41
N LYS A 19 6.60 16.03 19.02
CA LYS A 19 6.91 15.12 17.91
C LYS A 19 7.06 15.85 16.58
N ALA A 20 6.13 16.75 16.26
CA ALA A 20 6.20 17.53 15.03
C ALA A 20 7.47 18.39 14.97
N ALA A 21 7.86 19.01 16.08
CA ALA A 21 9.11 19.78 16.14
C ALA A 21 10.34 18.90 15.92
N ALA A 22 10.39 17.71 16.51
CA ALA A 22 11.48 16.74 16.27
C ALA A 22 11.58 16.34 14.80
N ASP A 23 10.43 16.20 14.12
CA ASP A 23 10.33 15.85 12.70
C ASP A 23 10.47 17.07 11.76
N ASN A 24 10.88 18.25 12.28
CA ASN A 24 10.96 19.53 11.53
C ASN A 24 9.67 19.86 10.76
N THR A 25 8.51 19.57 11.35
CA THR A 25 7.19 19.80 10.77
C THR A 25 6.26 20.52 11.75
N SER A 26 5.06 20.90 11.29
CA SER A 26 4.04 21.51 12.12
C SER A 26 2.89 20.53 12.39
N VAL A 27 2.19 20.71 13.51
CA VAL A 27 1.00 19.91 13.83
C VAL A 27 -0.05 20.03 12.73
N SER A 28 -0.25 21.24 12.19
CA SER A 28 -1.17 21.47 11.06
C SER A 28 -0.77 20.67 9.83
N LYS A 29 0.53 20.61 9.48
CA LYS A 29 1.01 19.81 8.33
C LYS A 29 0.79 18.32 8.54
N VAL A 30 1.01 17.82 9.77
CA VAL A 30 0.73 16.42 10.12
C VAL A 30 -0.76 16.10 9.97
N VAL A 31 -1.65 16.98 10.45
CA VAL A 31 -3.10 16.79 10.35
C VAL A 31 -3.56 16.86 8.90
N SER A 32 -3.06 17.81 8.10
CA SER A 32 -3.35 17.88 6.66
C SER A 32 -2.96 16.60 5.95
N GLN A 33 -1.74 16.09 6.18
CA GLN A 33 -1.28 14.83 5.56
C GLN A 33 -2.14 13.63 6.00
N PHE A 34 -2.56 13.61 7.26
CA PHE A 34 -3.45 12.57 7.77
C PHE A 34 -4.81 12.61 7.07
N LEU A 35 -5.42 13.78 6.94
CA LEU A 35 -6.72 13.94 6.27
C LEU A 35 -6.65 13.62 4.77
N GLU A 36 -5.56 13.97 4.09
CA GLU A 36 -5.31 13.57 2.70
C GLU A 36 -5.26 12.05 2.57
N ASN A 37 -4.52 11.37 3.45
CA ASN A 37 -4.44 9.91 3.44
C ASN A 37 -5.78 9.26 3.79
N TYR A 38 -6.52 9.83 4.74
CA TYR A 38 -7.83 9.34 5.16
C TYR A 38 -8.84 9.38 4.01
N GLY A 39 -8.88 10.48 3.25
CA GLY A 39 -9.73 10.59 2.06
C GLY A 39 -9.26 9.72 0.89
N ALA A 40 -7.94 9.55 0.75
CA ALA A 40 -7.37 8.76 -0.34
C ALA A 40 -7.47 7.24 -0.14
N GLU A 41 -7.83 6.74 1.05
CA GLU A 41 -7.85 5.31 1.32
C GLU A 41 -8.89 4.58 0.46
N GLU A 42 -10.09 5.13 0.32
CA GLU A 42 -11.13 4.59 -0.56
C GLU A 42 -10.73 4.67 -2.04
N GLU A 43 -10.12 5.78 -2.47
CA GLU A 43 -9.63 5.96 -3.85
C GLU A 43 -8.47 5.01 -4.17
N ARG A 44 -7.55 4.78 -3.24
CA ARG A 44 -6.41 3.85 -3.40
C ARG A 44 -6.89 2.41 -3.51
N ILE A 45 -7.87 2.01 -2.70
CA ILE A 45 -8.47 0.68 -2.79
C ILE A 45 -9.18 0.50 -4.14
N ALA A 46 -9.93 1.53 -4.59
CA ALA A 46 -10.59 1.50 -5.90
C ALA A 46 -9.57 1.43 -7.06
N ALA A 47 -8.51 2.23 -7.01
CA ALA A 47 -7.43 2.22 -8.00
C ALA A 47 -6.68 0.88 -8.03
N ALA A 48 -6.38 0.30 -6.87
CA ALA A 48 -5.76 -1.01 -6.76
C ALA A 48 -6.65 -2.12 -7.37
N ARG A 49 -7.96 -2.08 -7.12
CA ARG A 49 -8.93 -3.00 -7.73
C ARG A 49 -8.97 -2.86 -9.26
N ALA A 50 -9.00 -1.64 -9.78
CA ALA A 50 -8.96 -1.38 -11.21
C ALA A 50 -7.65 -1.91 -11.83
N GLN A 51 -6.51 -1.70 -11.18
CA GLN A 51 -5.23 -2.26 -11.63
C GLN A 51 -5.23 -3.79 -11.64
N MET A 52 -5.75 -4.44 -10.60
CA MET A 52 -5.91 -5.90 -10.56
C MET A 52 -6.78 -6.40 -11.72
N GLU A 53 -7.92 -5.75 -11.99
CA GLU A 53 -8.78 -6.11 -13.11
C GLU A 53 -8.03 -6.02 -14.45
N THR A 54 -7.26 -4.95 -14.68
CA THR A 54 -6.46 -4.83 -15.90
C THR A 54 -5.40 -5.93 -16.02
N LEU A 55 -4.74 -6.30 -14.92
CA LEU A 55 -3.75 -7.37 -14.90
C LEU A 55 -4.40 -8.73 -15.18
N PHE A 56 -5.52 -9.05 -14.53
CA PHE A 56 -6.25 -10.29 -14.79
C PHE A 56 -6.79 -10.39 -16.22
N ARG A 57 -7.26 -9.29 -16.81
CA ARG A 57 -7.67 -9.26 -18.24
C ARG A 57 -6.47 -9.46 -19.19
N LYS A 58 -5.29 -8.95 -18.84
CA LYS A 58 -4.06 -9.13 -19.62
C LYS A 58 -3.52 -10.56 -19.51
N VAL A 59 -3.62 -11.18 -18.33
CA VAL A 59 -3.17 -12.56 -18.11
C VAL A 59 -4.26 -13.54 -18.56
N LYS A 60 -4.41 -13.73 -19.88
CA LYS A 60 -5.35 -14.69 -20.47
C LYS A 60 -4.96 -16.16 -20.27
N ARG A 61 -3.72 -16.45 -19.87
CA ARG A 61 -3.20 -17.81 -19.63
C ARG A 61 -2.24 -17.81 -18.45
N PHE A 62 -2.75 -18.14 -17.26
CA PHE A 62 -1.90 -18.69 -16.20
C PHE A 62 -1.47 -20.09 -16.62
N GLY A 63 -0.37 -20.17 -17.38
CA GLY A 63 0.28 -21.44 -17.65
C GLY A 63 1.01 -21.87 -16.38
N VAL A 64 0.35 -22.66 -15.53
CA VAL A 64 1.11 -23.59 -14.68
C VAL A 64 1.91 -24.42 -15.69
N GLY A 65 3.24 -24.31 -15.67
CA GLY A 65 4.11 -24.96 -16.64
C GLY A 65 3.73 -26.44 -16.83
N LYS A 66 4.12 -27.04 -17.96
CA LYS A 66 3.84 -28.46 -18.26
C LYS A 66 4.02 -29.28 -16.98
N LYS A 67 2.95 -29.94 -16.52
CA LYS A 67 3.04 -30.93 -15.43
C LYS A 67 4.05 -31.96 -15.89
N ILE A 68 5.24 -31.95 -15.30
CA ILE A 68 6.26 -32.94 -15.57
C ILE A 68 5.70 -34.27 -15.02
N PRO A 69 5.43 -35.28 -15.87
CA PRO A 69 4.97 -36.56 -15.40
C PRO A 69 6.05 -37.16 -14.49
N ARG A 70 5.64 -37.91 -13.46
CA ARG A 70 6.54 -38.43 -12.40
C ARG A 70 7.76 -39.19 -12.95
N GLN A 71 7.62 -39.77 -14.14
CA GLN A 71 8.65 -40.51 -14.87
C GLN A 71 9.79 -39.60 -15.40
N GLU A 72 9.49 -38.35 -15.76
CA GLU A 72 10.48 -37.39 -16.28
C GLU A 72 11.28 -36.69 -15.17
N ILE A 73 10.83 -36.74 -13.91
CA ILE A 73 11.48 -36.08 -12.76
C ILE A 73 12.87 -36.68 -12.47
N HIS A 74 13.10 -37.94 -12.82
CA HIS A 74 14.32 -38.67 -12.48
C HIS A 74 15.37 -38.73 -13.59
N VAL A 75 15.13 -38.11 -14.76
CA VAL A 75 16.10 -38.07 -15.85
C VAL A 75 17.17 -37.02 -15.57
N ARG A 76 18.06 -37.31 -14.62
CA ARG A 76 19.33 -36.59 -14.52
C ARG A 76 20.20 -37.01 -15.70
N ARG A 77 20.24 -36.16 -16.73
CA ARG A 77 21.17 -36.32 -17.85
C ARG A 77 22.59 -36.26 -17.27
N ARG A 78 23.25 -37.43 -17.19
CA ARG A 78 24.64 -37.53 -16.78
C ARG A 78 25.47 -36.81 -17.86
N VAL A 79 26.01 -35.65 -17.50
CA VAL A 79 26.97 -34.92 -18.35
C VAL A 79 28.21 -35.81 -18.47
N ARG A 80 28.59 -36.13 -19.71
CA ARG A 80 29.80 -36.87 -20.03
C ARG A 80 30.80 -35.91 -20.65
#